data_AF-A0A0C1Q7D5-F1
#
_entry.id   AF-A0A0C1Q7D5-F1
#
_cell.length_a   1.000
_cell.length_b   1.000
_cell.length_c   1.000
_cell.angle_alpha   90.00
_cell.angle_beta   90.00
_cell.angle_gamma   90.00
#
_symmetry.space_group_name_H-M   'P 1'
#
loop_
_entity.id
_entity.type
_entity.pdbx_description
1 polymer ?
#
loop_
_entity_poly.entity_id
_entity_poly.type
_entity_poly.pdbx_seq_one_letter_code
_entity_poly.pdbx_strand_id
1 'polypeptide(L)'
;MIKNIKVVKVALLMSAFSAQWSVHADDKLATILNNLEPSLFAPNTVSTSQFEYGASLSPDGKKFAFVRALARFSHSALVMTHKKEGVWQTPTLLPFSGEFHDTNPYFSKDSNTFYFTSRRPVEGAKKDIFKMWQVSFDGDKFGQPELVPGKINGDHNVIYPTVHINKDIYFSSMIKGSTGNVDLFISKYHPDGYQAPIEITELNSTVSDADPEVSTDGKLLFFTSMRPGGLGHYDLYVSVKQKDGKWGQPINLGNKINSRRMDSDPILSADGNTLFFSSDNNPEVKAVKNYNELLKRQDSVHNGLMNIYSVDITELNNYLRQNI
;
A
#
# COMPACT_ATOMS: atom_id res chain seq x y z
N MET A 1 20.46 69.26 -21.71
CA MET A 1 19.81 68.61 -20.56
C MET A 1 19.57 67.15 -20.92
N ILE A 2 20.52 66.26 -20.63
CA ILE A 2 20.45 65.22 -19.58
C ILE A 2 19.30 64.22 -19.80
N LYS A 3 19.63 62.97 -20.14
CA LYS A 3 19.50 61.81 -19.23
C LYS A 3 20.20 60.58 -19.80
N ASN A 4 21.34 60.25 -19.19
CA ASN A 4 21.99 58.95 -19.25
C ASN A 4 21.10 57.91 -18.57
N ILE A 5 20.74 56.83 -19.27
CA ILE A 5 20.11 55.65 -18.67
C ILE A 5 21.24 54.70 -18.28
N LYS A 6 21.54 54.62 -16.99
CA LYS A 6 22.38 53.57 -16.40
C LYS A 6 21.57 52.28 -16.31
N VAL A 7 22.05 51.22 -16.95
CA VAL A 7 21.58 49.86 -16.72
C VAL A 7 22.10 49.40 -15.35
N VAL A 8 21.20 49.18 -14.40
CA VAL A 8 21.51 48.54 -13.11
C VAL A 8 21.28 47.05 -13.29
N LYS A 9 22.37 46.27 -13.29
CA LYS A 9 22.30 44.82 -13.08
C LYS A 9 21.95 44.57 -11.61
N VAL A 10 20.74 44.10 -11.35
CA VAL A 10 20.37 43.51 -10.06
C VAL A 10 21.03 42.14 -9.99
N ALA A 11 22.08 42.01 -9.17
CA ALA A 11 22.64 40.72 -8.82
C ALA A 11 21.70 40.05 -7.81
N LEU A 12 21.09 38.92 -8.20
CA LEU A 12 20.53 37.98 -7.23
C LEU A 12 21.71 37.34 -6.48
N LEU A 13 21.90 37.73 -5.22
CA LEU A 13 22.58 36.86 -4.25
C LEU A 13 21.62 35.71 -3.94
N MET A 14 21.78 34.58 -4.65
CA MET A 14 21.34 33.30 -4.07
C MET A 14 22.39 32.90 -3.03
N SER A 15 21.93 32.77 -1.79
CA SER A 15 22.68 32.25 -0.66
C SER A 15 23.27 30.88 -1.01
N ALA A 16 24.59 30.84 -1.16
CA ALA A 16 25.37 29.61 -1.19
C ALA A 16 25.44 29.03 0.23
N PHE A 17 24.36 28.39 0.68
CA PHE A 17 24.38 27.57 1.90
C PHE A 17 23.56 26.26 1.80
N SER A 18 22.99 25.92 0.63
CA SER A 18 22.22 24.68 0.43
C SER A 18 22.86 23.66 -0.52
N ALA A 19 23.92 24.00 -1.25
CA ALA A 19 24.46 23.14 -2.30
C ALA A 19 25.34 21.97 -1.82
N GLN A 20 25.71 21.94 -0.53
CA GLN A 20 26.54 20.86 0.02
C GLN A 20 25.73 19.73 0.64
N TRP A 21 24.45 19.98 0.93
CA TRP A 21 23.50 19.00 1.50
C TRP A 21 22.82 18.13 0.45
N SER A 22 22.66 18.61 -0.79
CA SER A 22 21.90 17.89 -1.83
C SER A 22 22.65 16.70 -2.44
N VAL A 23 23.98 16.76 -2.53
CA VAL A 23 24.75 15.68 -3.19
C VAL A 23 24.88 14.44 -2.30
N HIS A 24 25.02 14.60 -0.99
CA HIS A 24 25.22 13.47 -0.07
C HIS A 24 23.92 12.78 0.35
N ALA A 25 22.80 13.50 0.40
CA ALA A 25 21.49 12.94 0.74
C ALA A 25 20.98 11.99 -0.35
N ASP A 26 21.13 12.37 -1.62
CA ASP A 26 20.72 11.52 -2.74
C ASP A 26 21.58 10.24 -2.83
N ASP A 27 22.90 10.35 -2.63
CA ASP A 27 23.80 9.19 -2.66
C ASP A 27 23.54 8.19 -1.51
N LYS A 28 23.27 8.69 -0.29
CA LYS A 28 22.98 7.83 0.86
C LYS A 28 21.64 7.12 0.69
N LEU A 29 20.59 7.84 0.29
CA LEU A 29 19.28 7.23 0.03
C LEU A 29 19.38 6.18 -1.09
N ALA A 30 20.08 6.48 -2.18
CA ALA A 30 20.29 5.52 -3.26
C ALA A 30 21.03 4.26 -2.77
N THR A 31 22.03 4.42 -1.90
CA THR A 31 22.73 3.29 -1.28
C THR A 31 21.79 2.43 -0.44
N ILE A 32 20.95 3.05 0.40
CA ILE A 32 19.96 2.35 1.23
C ILE A 32 18.99 1.56 0.35
N LEU A 33 18.40 2.20 -0.67
CA LEU A 33 17.44 1.54 -1.58
C LEU A 33 18.07 0.39 -2.35
N ASN A 34 19.34 0.54 -2.77
CA ASN A 34 20.07 -0.51 -3.49
C ASN A 34 20.49 -1.70 -2.60
N ASN A 35 20.45 -1.53 -1.28
CA ASN A 35 20.78 -2.57 -0.30
C ASN A 35 19.54 -3.30 0.23
N LEU A 36 18.33 -2.92 -0.20
CA LEU A 36 17.11 -3.63 0.18
C LEU A 36 17.11 -5.05 -0.41
N GLU A 37 16.77 -6.04 0.42
CA GLU A 37 16.73 -7.46 0.07
C GLU A 37 15.33 -8.05 0.31
N PRO A 38 14.35 -7.80 -0.59
CA PRO A 38 13.04 -8.40 -0.46
C PRO A 38 13.10 -9.91 -0.71
N SER A 39 12.27 -10.64 0.04
CA SER A 39 12.12 -12.09 -0.10
C SER A 39 10.65 -12.48 0.02
N LEU A 40 10.29 -13.64 -0.55
CA LEU A 40 8.93 -14.17 -0.42
C LEU A 40 8.54 -14.33 1.05
N PHE A 41 7.39 -13.77 1.43
CA PHE A 41 6.92 -13.86 2.79
C PHE A 41 6.28 -15.23 3.06
N ALA A 42 6.70 -15.87 4.15
CA ALA A 42 6.24 -17.19 4.60
C ALA A 42 6.04 -18.20 3.44
N PRO A 43 7.11 -18.57 2.70
CA PRO A 43 7.00 -19.43 1.53
C PRO A 43 6.28 -20.74 1.82
N ASN A 44 5.48 -21.21 0.87
CA ASN A 44 4.62 -22.40 0.96
C ASN A 44 3.43 -22.29 1.94
N THR A 45 3.30 -21.18 2.66
CA THR A 45 2.18 -20.93 3.58
C THR A 45 1.35 -19.73 3.12
N VAL A 46 1.99 -18.57 2.97
CA VAL A 46 1.36 -17.36 2.45
C VAL A 46 1.65 -17.27 0.95
N SER A 47 2.92 -17.11 0.57
CA SER A 47 3.32 -17.05 -0.84
C SER A 47 3.49 -18.46 -1.42
N THR A 48 2.62 -18.82 -2.35
CA THR A 48 2.55 -20.17 -2.94
C THR A 48 2.43 -20.09 -4.47
N SER A 49 2.05 -21.19 -5.13
CA SER A 49 1.72 -21.17 -6.56
C SER A 49 0.35 -20.56 -6.86
N GLN A 50 -0.42 -20.18 -5.84
CA GLN A 50 -1.73 -19.57 -5.98
C GLN A 50 -1.62 -18.05 -6.12
N PHE A 51 -2.77 -17.38 -6.27
CA PHE A 51 -2.82 -15.93 -6.44
C PHE A 51 -3.01 -15.26 -5.09
N GLU A 52 -1.91 -14.72 -4.52
CA GLU A 52 -1.92 -14.02 -3.24
C GLU A 52 -1.50 -12.56 -3.39
N TYR A 53 -2.28 -11.66 -2.80
CA TYR A 53 -1.99 -10.23 -2.74
C TYR A 53 -2.72 -9.61 -1.55
N GLY A 54 -2.50 -8.32 -1.30
CA GLY A 54 -3.26 -7.51 -0.33
C GLY A 54 -3.25 -8.10 1.08
N ALA A 55 -2.43 -7.57 1.98
CA ALA A 55 -2.22 -8.16 3.29
C ALA A 55 -2.52 -7.23 4.46
N SER A 56 -2.52 -7.78 5.67
CA SER A 56 -2.41 -7.03 6.91
C SER A 56 -1.82 -7.90 8.01
N LEU A 57 -0.87 -7.34 8.75
CA LEU A 57 -0.27 -7.96 9.92
C LEU A 57 -0.96 -7.40 11.18
N SER A 58 -1.37 -8.28 12.09
CA SER A 58 -1.86 -7.83 13.39
C SER A 58 -0.77 -7.07 14.15
N PRO A 59 -1.12 -6.06 14.96
CA PRO A 59 -0.14 -5.27 15.72
C PRO A 59 0.82 -6.09 16.61
N ASP A 60 0.39 -7.26 17.10
CA ASP A 60 1.23 -8.19 17.88
C ASP A 60 2.18 -9.06 17.02
N GLY A 61 2.09 -8.96 15.69
CA GLY A 61 2.89 -9.72 14.72
C GLY A 61 2.53 -11.20 14.62
N LYS A 62 1.41 -11.65 15.19
CA LYS A 62 1.05 -13.08 15.29
C LYS A 62 0.00 -13.55 14.29
N LYS A 63 -0.71 -12.64 13.62
CA LYS A 63 -1.74 -12.98 12.63
C LYS A 63 -1.47 -12.21 11.35
N PHE A 64 -1.63 -12.90 10.23
CA PHE A 64 -1.45 -12.31 8.91
C PHE A 64 -2.67 -12.66 8.07
N ALA A 65 -3.48 -11.65 7.79
CA ALA A 65 -4.62 -11.75 6.90
C ALA A 65 -4.19 -11.33 5.50
N PHE A 66 -4.67 -12.03 4.47
CA PHE A 66 -4.33 -11.74 3.09
C PHE A 66 -5.41 -12.23 2.14
N VAL A 67 -5.36 -11.75 0.90
CA VAL A 67 -6.28 -12.19 -0.15
C VAL A 67 -5.76 -13.44 -0.83
N ARG A 68 -6.64 -14.42 -1.04
CA ARG A 68 -6.47 -15.46 -2.06
C ARG A 68 -7.52 -15.28 -3.14
N ALA A 69 -7.08 -15.26 -4.39
CA ALA A 69 -7.96 -15.03 -5.53
C ALA A 69 -7.90 -16.16 -6.56
N LEU A 70 -8.94 -16.20 -7.38
CA LEU A 70 -8.90 -16.91 -8.64
C LEU A 70 -8.20 -16.05 -9.70
N ALA A 71 -7.60 -16.69 -10.69
CA ALA A 71 -6.89 -16.03 -11.77
C ALA A 71 -7.74 -14.88 -12.40
N ARG A 72 -7.04 -13.82 -12.83
CA ARG A 72 -7.65 -12.59 -13.39
C ARG A 72 -8.64 -11.89 -12.45
N PHE A 73 -8.48 -12.06 -11.14
CA PHE A 73 -9.36 -11.44 -10.12
C PHE A 73 -10.84 -11.82 -10.28
N SER A 74 -11.11 -13.02 -10.81
CA SER A 74 -12.47 -13.50 -11.09
C SER A 74 -13.28 -13.81 -9.84
N HIS A 75 -12.62 -14.05 -8.70
CA HIS A 75 -13.18 -14.06 -7.35
C HIS A 75 -12.05 -13.87 -6.33
N SER A 76 -12.36 -13.36 -5.15
CA SER A 76 -11.38 -13.17 -4.08
C SER A 76 -11.99 -13.44 -2.71
N ALA A 77 -11.20 -13.99 -1.80
CA ALA A 77 -11.58 -14.23 -0.42
C ALA A 77 -10.44 -13.87 0.53
N LEU A 78 -10.82 -13.51 1.75
CA LEU A 78 -9.89 -13.22 2.83
C LEU A 78 -9.57 -14.51 3.59
N VAL A 79 -8.28 -14.80 3.71
CA VAL A 79 -7.76 -15.89 4.54
C VAL A 79 -6.84 -15.31 5.61
N MET A 80 -6.63 -16.06 6.67
CA MET A 80 -5.74 -15.67 7.76
C MET A 80 -4.89 -16.84 8.21
N THR A 81 -3.58 -16.60 8.38
CA THR A 81 -2.66 -17.49 9.09
C THR A 81 -2.32 -16.91 10.45
N HIS A 82 -1.95 -17.79 11.38
CA HIS A 82 -1.45 -17.43 12.70
C HIS A 82 -0.07 -18.04 12.94
N LYS A 83 0.73 -17.38 13.78
CA LYS A 83 2.08 -17.81 14.14
C LYS A 83 2.02 -18.63 15.43
N LYS A 84 2.49 -19.88 15.37
CA LYS A 84 2.65 -20.78 16.53
C LYS A 84 4.13 -21.15 16.65
N GLU A 85 4.73 -20.88 17.81
CA GLU A 85 6.15 -21.19 18.09
C GLU A 85 7.11 -20.64 17.01
N GLY A 86 6.81 -19.45 16.49
CA GLY A 86 7.62 -18.80 15.46
C GLY A 86 7.27 -19.20 14.02
N VAL A 87 6.40 -20.18 13.81
CA VAL A 87 6.06 -20.73 12.47
C VAL A 87 4.63 -20.35 12.08
N TRP A 88 4.46 -19.84 10.85
CA TRP A 88 3.15 -19.58 10.27
C TRP A 88 2.43 -20.90 9.96
N GLN A 89 1.17 -20.99 10.37
CA GLN A 89 0.34 -22.18 10.19
C GLN A 89 -0.45 -22.14 8.88
N THR A 90 -1.06 -23.25 8.48
CA THR A 90 -1.95 -23.28 7.31
C THR A 90 -3.06 -22.22 7.44
N PRO A 91 -3.22 -21.33 6.44
CA PRO A 91 -4.26 -20.30 6.48
C PRO A 91 -5.67 -20.90 6.44
N THR A 92 -6.61 -20.23 7.09
CA THR A 92 -8.04 -20.55 7.06
C THR A 92 -8.85 -19.40 6.50
N LEU A 93 -9.97 -19.70 5.83
CA LEU A 93 -10.96 -18.72 5.39
C LEU A 93 -11.46 -17.90 6.59
N LEU A 94 -11.56 -16.58 6.45
CA LEU A 94 -12.23 -15.75 7.46
C LEU A 94 -13.73 -16.09 7.50
N PRO A 95 -14.36 -16.13 8.70
CA PRO A 95 -15.71 -16.68 8.86
C PRO A 95 -16.81 -15.89 8.14
N PHE A 96 -16.52 -14.65 7.73
CA PHE A 96 -17.42 -13.77 7.01
C PHE A 96 -17.07 -13.60 5.52
N SER A 97 -16.05 -14.33 5.03
CA SER A 97 -15.53 -14.19 3.67
C SER A 97 -15.76 -15.42 2.80
N GLY A 98 -15.73 -15.22 1.48
CA GLY A 98 -15.81 -16.28 0.46
C GLY A 98 -17.09 -16.27 -0.37
N GLU A 99 -18.19 -15.78 0.19
CA GLU A 99 -19.46 -15.62 -0.54
C GLU A 99 -19.39 -14.47 -1.55
N PHE A 100 -18.73 -13.37 -1.20
CA PHE A 100 -18.61 -12.16 -2.02
C PHE A 100 -17.16 -11.94 -2.42
N HIS A 101 -16.93 -11.03 -3.37
CA HIS A 101 -15.59 -10.51 -3.63
C HIS A 101 -15.16 -9.66 -2.44
N ASP A 102 -14.34 -10.25 -1.57
CA ASP A 102 -13.74 -9.58 -0.43
C ASP A 102 -12.23 -9.39 -0.66
N THR A 103 -11.70 -8.22 -0.31
CA THR A 103 -10.30 -7.87 -0.52
C THR A 103 -9.83 -6.82 0.50
N ASN A 104 -8.54 -6.48 0.43
CA ASN A 104 -7.87 -5.45 1.22
C ASN A 104 -8.14 -5.56 2.73
N PRO A 105 -7.76 -6.69 3.37
CA PRO A 105 -7.90 -6.85 4.81
C PRO A 105 -7.04 -5.81 5.54
N TYR A 106 -7.50 -5.30 6.68
CA TYR A 106 -6.71 -4.38 7.50
C TYR A 106 -7.02 -4.50 9.00
N PHE A 107 -6.04 -4.90 9.79
CA PHE A 107 -6.11 -4.79 11.25
C PHE A 107 -5.95 -3.34 11.68
N SER A 108 -6.92 -2.82 12.43
CA SER A 108 -6.72 -1.58 13.18
C SER A 108 -5.50 -1.68 14.11
N LYS A 109 -4.87 -0.53 14.38
CA LYS A 109 -3.69 -0.48 15.25
C LYS A 109 -4.00 -0.86 16.71
N ASP A 110 -5.25 -0.69 17.16
CA ASP A 110 -5.72 -1.15 18.48
C ASP A 110 -6.15 -2.62 18.49
N SER A 111 -6.12 -3.29 17.33
CA SER A 111 -6.53 -4.70 17.11
C SER A 111 -7.98 -5.03 17.46
N ASN A 112 -8.83 -4.05 17.75
CA ASN A 112 -10.23 -4.33 18.14
C ASN A 112 -11.19 -4.31 16.96
N THR A 113 -10.75 -3.73 15.83
CA THR A 113 -11.50 -3.65 14.58
C THR A 113 -10.70 -4.22 13.43
N PHE A 114 -11.34 -4.98 12.56
CA PHE A 114 -10.76 -5.44 11.30
C PHE A 114 -11.59 -4.88 10.15
N TYR A 115 -10.92 -4.17 9.25
CA TYR A 115 -11.52 -3.58 8.06
C TYR A 115 -11.26 -4.46 6.85
N PHE A 116 -12.17 -4.39 5.89
CA PHE A 116 -12.00 -5.01 4.59
C PHE A 116 -12.90 -4.32 3.57
N THR A 117 -12.72 -4.66 2.30
CA THR A 117 -13.51 -4.09 1.21
C THR A 117 -14.28 -5.22 0.55
N SER A 118 -15.55 -4.98 0.21
CA SER A 118 -16.42 -6.03 -0.29
C SER A 118 -17.47 -5.51 -1.27
N ARG A 119 -17.82 -6.34 -2.25
CA ARG A 119 -18.98 -6.14 -3.15
C ARG A 119 -20.27 -6.75 -2.61
N ARG A 120 -20.30 -7.11 -1.31
CA ARG A 120 -21.52 -7.58 -0.64
C ARG A 120 -22.67 -6.57 -0.85
N PRO A 121 -23.89 -7.04 -1.17
CA PRO A 121 -25.01 -6.16 -1.44
C PRO A 121 -25.32 -5.22 -0.28
N VAL A 122 -25.65 -3.97 -0.61
CA VAL A 122 -26.15 -2.97 0.33
C VAL A 122 -27.48 -2.47 -0.22
N GLU A 123 -28.52 -2.49 0.60
CA GLU A 123 -29.85 -2.03 0.22
C GLU A 123 -29.80 -0.57 -0.26
N GLY A 124 -30.41 -0.29 -1.43
CA GLY A 124 -30.42 1.04 -2.04
C GLY A 124 -29.10 1.51 -2.66
N ALA A 125 -28.00 0.76 -2.54
CA ALA A 125 -26.73 1.10 -3.17
C ALA A 125 -26.60 0.49 -4.58
N LYS A 126 -25.72 1.10 -5.40
CA LYS A 126 -25.29 0.49 -6.67
C LYS A 126 -24.66 -0.89 -6.42
N LYS A 127 -24.91 -1.82 -7.34
CA LYS A 127 -24.26 -3.13 -7.36
C LYS A 127 -22.82 -3.01 -7.86
N ASP A 128 -22.01 -4.03 -7.57
CA ASP A 128 -20.64 -4.23 -8.09
C ASP A 128 -19.61 -3.12 -7.75
N ILE A 129 -19.92 -2.27 -6.77
CA ILE A 129 -18.96 -1.32 -6.19
C ILE A 129 -18.43 -1.86 -4.87
N PHE A 130 -17.12 -1.76 -4.66
CA PHE A 130 -16.51 -2.09 -3.39
C PHE A 130 -16.89 -1.05 -2.35
N LYS A 131 -17.46 -1.52 -1.25
CA LYS A 131 -17.71 -0.74 -0.03
C LYS A 131 -16.71 -1.14 1.03
N MET A 132 -16.46 -0.24 1.97
CA MET A 132 -15.66 -0.54 3.15
C MET A 132 -16.54 -1.08 4.27
N TRP A 133 -16.12 -2.22 4.80
CA TRP A 133 -16.76 -2.94 5.89
C TRP A 133 -15.80 -3.05 7.07
N GLN A 134 -16.37 -3.23 8.24
CA GLN A 134 -15.65 -3.50 9.48
C GLN A 134 -16.28 -4.70 10.18
N VAL A 135 -15.47 -5.40 10.99
CA VAL A 135 -15.91 -6.40 11.95
C VAL A 135 -15.20 -6.13 13.27
N SER A 136 -15.88 -6.38 14.39
CA SER A 136 -15.20 -6.43 15.68
C SER A 136 -14.27 -7.64 15.74
N PHE A 137 -13.16 -7.49 16.46
CA PHE A 137 -12.19 -8.56 16.68
C PHE A 137 -11.74 -8.52 18.14
N ASP A 138 -11.85 -9.64 18.85
CA ASP A 138 -11.46 -9.74 20.28
C ASP A 138 -10.04 -10.30 20.49
N GLY A 139 -9.31 -10.52 19.39
CA GLY A 139 -8.01 -11.20 19.39
C GLY A 139 -8.07 -12.66 18.95
N ASP A 140 -9.25 -13.28 18.89
CA ASP A 140 -9.47 -14.66 18.44
C ASP A 140 -10.64 -14.76 17.45
N LYS A 141 -11.78 -14.13 17.77
CA LYS A 141 -13.04 -14.24 17.04
C LYS A 141 -13.42 -12.93 16.37
N PHE A 142 -14.07 -13.07 15.22
CA PHE A 142 -14.67 -11.98 14.49
C PHE A 142 -16.17 -11.88 14.75
N GLY A 143 -16.66 -10.66 14.86
CA GLY A 143 -18.10 -10.35 14.90
C GLY A 143 -18.76 -10.46 13.52
N GLN A 144 -19.92 -9.80 13.40
CA GLN A 144 -20.64 -9.69 12.13
C GLN A 144 -20.13 -8.50 11.30
N PRO A 145 -20.07 -8.62 9.96
CA PRO A 145 -19.74 -7.50 9.10
C PRO A 145 -20.75 -6.37 9.18
N GLU A 146 -20.25 -5.15 9.36
CA GLU A 146 -21.00 -3.92 9.32
C GLU A 146 -20.37 -2.97 8.31
N LEU A 147 -21.18 -2.15 7.65
CA LEU A 147 -20.64 -1.07 6.84
C LEU A 147 -19.92 -0.08 7.73
N VAL A 148 -18.76 0.41 7.29
CA VAL A 148 -18.08 1.50 7.98
C VAL A 148 -19.02 2.72 8.02
N PRO A 149 -19.32 3.27 9.22
CA PRO A 149 -20.35 4.28 9.39
C PRO A 149 -19.93 5.64 8.82
N GLY A 150 -20.93 6.48 8.54
CA GLY A 150 -20.75 7.84 8.06
C GLY A 150 -20.79 7.95 6.53
N LYS A 151 -19.98 8.86 5.97
CA LYS A 151 -20.01 9.31 4.58
C LYS A 151 -18.81 8.83 3.75
N ILE A 152 -17.97 7.95 4.29
CA ILE A 152 -16.84 7.35 3.55
C ILE A 152 -17.34 6.49 2.38
N ASN A 153 -18.37 5.68 2.64
CA ASN A 153 -19.08 4.91 1.64
C ASN A 153 -20.05 5.81 0.88
N GLY A 154 -19.87 5.93 -0.44
CA GLY A 154 -20.75 6.69 -1.34
C GLY A 154 -20.92 6.00 -2.68
N ASP A 155 -21.31 6.73 -3.72
CA ASP A 155 -21.53 6.21 -5.08
C ASP A 155 -20.22 5.97 -5.86
N HIS A 156 -19.21 5.46 -5.17
CA HIS A 156 -17.83 5.23 -5.60
C HIS A 156 -17.26 3.98 -4.92
N ASN A 157 -16.13 3.48 -5.42
CA ASN A 157 -15.40 2.38 -4.78
C ASN A 157 -14.61 2.91 -3.57
N VAL A 158 -14.60 2.18 -2.46
CA VAL A 158 -13.72 2.46 -1.32
C VAL A 158 -12.85 1.23 -1.12
N ILE A 159 -11.58 1.32 -1.50
CA ILE A 159 -10.64 0.19 -1.57
C ILE A 159 -9.33 0.52 -0.85
N TYR A 160 -8.58 -0.51 -0.46
CA TYR A 160 -7.28 -0.39 0.23
C TYR A 160 -7.28 0.50 1.51
N PRO A 161 -8.07 0.16 2.55
CA PRO A 161 -8.01 0.89 3.82
C PRO A 161 -6.65 0.77 4.48
N THR A 162 -6.19 1.88 5.03
CA THR A 162 -5.23 1.92 6.13
C THR A 162 -5.73 2.87 7.21
N VAL A 163 -5.58 2.48 8.48
CA VAL A 163 -6.16 3.21 9.61
C VAL A 163 -5.06 3.75 10.49
N HIS A 164 -5.01 5.07 10.59
CA HIS A 164 -4.07 5.78 11.44
C HIS A 164 -4.49 5.68 12.92
N ILE A 165 -3.57 5.94 13.87
CA ILE A 165 -3.85 5.84 15.31
C ILE A 165 -4.93 6.82 15.81
N ASN A 166 -5.13 7.92 15.09
CA ASN A 166 -6.23 8.87 15.36
C ASN A 166 -7.58 8.41 14.76
N LYS A 167 -7.64 7.19 14.22
CA LYS A 167 -8.77 6.55 13.53
C LYS A 167 -9.09 7.07 12.13
N ASP A 168 -8.39 8.08 11.61
CA ASP A 168 -8.55 8.48 10.21
C ASP A 168 -8.23 7.31 9.27
N ILE A 169 -9.04 7.15 8.23
CA ILE A 169 -8.84 6.12 7.20
C ILE A 169 -8.27 6.77 5.96
N TYR A 170 -7.14 6.26 5.48
CA TYR A 170 -6.65 6.54 4.13
C TYR A 170 -7.06 5.37 3.23
N PHE A 171 -7.41 5.66 1.99
CA PHE A 171 -7.93 4.66 1.06
C PHE A 171 -7.79 5.14 -0.38
N SER A 172 -8.04 4.26 -1.34
CA SER A 172 -8.10 4.60 -2.76
C SER A 172 -9.54 4.60 -3.27
N SER A 173 -9.83 5.45 -4.24
CA SER A 173 -11.15 5.56 -4.85
C SER A 173 -11.09 6.06 -6.29
N MET A 174 -12.20 5.91 -6.99
CA MET A 174 -12.46 6.42 -8.34
C MET A 174 -13.63 7.43 -8.25
N ILE A 175 -13.39 8.58 -7.62
CA ILE A 175 -14.43 9.63 -7.46
C ILE A 175 -14.41 10.53 -8.68
N LYS A 176 -15.58 10.74 -9.30
CA LYS A 176 -15.67 11.59 -10.49
C LYS A 176 -15.19 13.02 -10.18
N GLY A 177 -14.19 13.48 -10.93
CA GLY A 177 -13.65 14.83 -10.82
C GLY A 177 -12.42 14.98 -9.92
N SER A 178 -11.89 13.87 -9.38
CA SER A 178 -10.56 13.85 -8.74
C SER A 178 -9.43 13.89 -9.77
N THR A 179 -8.19 13.96 -9.28
CA THR A 179 -6.98 14.24 -10.09
C THR A 179 -6.70 13.20 -11.17
N GLY A 180 -6.83 11.92 -10.84
CA GLY A 180 -6.40 10.79 -11.67
C GLY A 180 -7.52 9.79 -11.98
N ASN A 181 -7.11 8.55 -12.27
CA ASN A 181 -8.04 7.45 -12.54
C ASN A 181 -8.44 6.74 -11.24
N VAL A 182 -7.44 6.39 -10.43
CA VAL A 182 -7.57 5.94 -9.05
C VAL A 182 -6.74 6.91 -8.24
N ASP A 183 -7.31 7.45 -7.17
CA ASP A 183 -6.71 8.51 -6.37
C ASP A 183 -6.70 8.12 -4.89
N LEU A 184 -5.75 8.70 -4.16
CA LEU A 184 -5.62 8.59 -2.71
C LEU A 184 -6.53 9.60 -2.01
N PHE A 185 -7.26 9.11 -1.01
CA PHE A 185 -8.17 9.89 -0.17
C PHE A 185 -7.91 9.62 1.30
N ILE A 186 -8.35 10.57 2.12
CA ILE A 186 -8.49 10.42 3.56
C ILE A 186 -9.94 10.70 3.96
N SER A 187 -10.47 9.92 4.89
CA SER A 187 -11.72 10.20 5.58
C SER A 187 -11.44 10.38 7.07
N LYS A 188 -11.84 11.54 7.60
CA LYS A 188 -11.62 11.90 8.99
C LYS A 188 -12.62 11.18 9.89
N TYR A 189 -12.13 10.63 11.00
CA TYR A 189 -12.99 10.04 12.01
C TYR A 189 -13.72 11.13 12.81
N HIS A 190 -15.03 10.99 12.96
CA HIS A 190 -15.83 11.72 13.94
C HIS A 190 -16.68 10.73 14.76
N PRO A 191 -17.14 11.11 15.97
CA PRO A 191 -17.96 10.24 16.81
C PRO A 191 -19.26 9.75 16.16
N ASP A 192 -19.82 10.51 15.21
CA ASP A 192 -21.01 10.19 14.43
C ASP A 192 -20.72 9.40 13.14
N GLY A 193 -19.45 9.13 12.84
CA GLY A 193 -18.99 8.34 11.70
C GLY A 193 -17.85 9.00 10.93
N TYR A 194 -17.40 8.31 9.89
CA TYR A 194 -16.37 8.82 8.99
C TYR A 194 -16.91 9.93 8.10
N GLN A 195 -16.12 11.00 7.90
CA GLN A 195 -16.52 12.12 7.06
C GLN A 195 -16.48 11.77 5.56
N ALA A 196 -16.95 12.71 4.73
CA ALA A 196 -16.84 12.57 3.28
C ALA A 196 -15.36 12.47 2.86
N PRO A 197 -15.04 11.73 1.79
CA PRO A 197 -13.68 11.63 1.25
C PRO A 197 -13.04 13.00 0.98
N ILE A 198 -11.80 13.18 1.44
CA ILE A 198 -10.96 14.33 1.12
C ILE A 198 -9.78 13.82 0.29
N GLU A 199 -9.62 14.34 -0.92
CA GLU A 199 -8.53 13.96 -1.80
C GLU A 199 -7.16 14.42 -1.26
N ILE A 200 -6.14 13.57 -1.35
CA ILE A 200 -4.76 13.90 -0.97
C ILE A 200 -4.02 14.43 -2.20
N THR A 201 -4.39 15.65 -2.59
CA THR A 201 -3.93 16.27 -3.85
C THR A 201 -2.41 16.45 -3.94
N GLU A 202 -1.69 16.49 -2.82
CA GLU A 202 -0.23 16.57 -2.81
C GLU A 202 0.46 15.29 -3.27
N LEU A 203 -0.24 14.14 -3.23
CA LEU A 203 0.32 12.84 -3.61
C LEU A 203 -0.19 12.36 -4.96
N ASN A 204 -1.46 12.64 -5.28
CA ASN A 204 -2.07 12.20 -6.52
C ASN A 204 -1.40 12.81 -7.75
N SER A 205 -1.36 12.02 -8.80
CA SER A 205 -0.91 12.37 -10.14
C SER A 205 -2.07 12.25 -11.13
N THR A 206 -1.85 12.63 -12.38
CA THR A 206 -2.89 12.50 -13.42
C THR A 206 -3.10 11.06 -13.92
N VAL A 207 -2.38 10.09 -13.34
CA VAL A 207 -2.54 8.65 -13.61
C VAL A 207 -3.07 7.96 -12.35
N SER A 208 -2.94 6.65 -12.21
CA SER A 208 -3.42 5.96 -11.01
C SER A 208 -2.40 6.02 -9.87
N ASP A 209 -2.84 6.45 -8.69
CA ASP A 209 -2.16 6.36 -7.41
C ASP A 209 -3.07 5.64 -6.40
N ALA A 210 -2.61 4.54 -5.83
CA ALA A 210 -3.45 3.63 -5.06
C ALA A 210 -2.72 3.02 -3.85
N ASP A 211 -3.43 2.19 -3.09
CA ASP A 211 -2.94 1.32 -2.02
C ASP A 211 -2.15 2.07 -0.92
N PRO A 212 -2.74 3.08 -0.26
CA PRO A 212 -2.03 3.82 0.77
C PRO A 212 -1.78 2.95 2.00
N GLU A 213 -0.58 3.03 2.56
CA GLU A 213 -0.23 2.57 3.89
C GLU A 213 0.46 3.69 4.66
N VAL A 214 -0.23 4.17 5.70
CA VAL A 214 0.28 5.24 6.56
C VAL A 214 1.00 4.64 7.77
N SER A 215 2.16 5.20 8.12
CA SER A 215 2.88 4.78 9.33
C SER A 215 2.05 5.10 10.58
N THR A 216 2.27 4.33 11.66
CA THR A 216 1.55 4.48 12.93
C THR A 216 1.54 5.91 13.47
N ASP A 217 2.61 6.66 13.24
CA ASP A 217 2.77 8.06 13.67
C ASP A 217 2.39 9.10 12.61
N GLY A 218 1.90 8.68 11.44
CA GLY A 218 1.38 9.54 10.39
C GLY A 218 2.44 10.34 9.62
N LYS A 219 3.72 9.98 9.73
CA LYS A 219 4.84 10.70 9.10
C LYS A 219 5.27 10.15 7.75
N LEU A 220 5.04 8.86 7.50
CA LEU A 220 5.33 8.22 6.22
C LEU A 220 4.03 7.70 5.61
N LEU A 221 3.91 7.80 4.29
CA LEU A 221 2.86 7.16 3.53
C LEU A 221 3.48 6.43 2.35
N PHE A 222 3.35 5.11 2.36
CA PHE A 222 3.72 4.23 1.25
C PHE A 222 2.50 4.03 0.36
N PHE A 223 2.69 3.95 -0.95
CA PHE A 223 1.59 3.77 -1.89
C PHE A 223 2.12 3.24 -3.23
N THR A 224 1.23 2.75 -4.08
CA THR A 224 1.58 2.35 -5.44
C THR A 224 1.15 3.40 -6.47
N SER A 225 1.87 3.51 -7.57
CA SER A 225 1.63 4.56 -8.57
C SER A 225 2.09 4.16 -9.96
N MET A 226 1.36 4.63 -10.99
CA MET A 226 1.72 4.49 -12.41
C MET A 226 2.46 5.72 -12.97
N ARG A 227 2.90 6.66 -12.11
CA ARG A 227 3.52 7.91 -12.55
C ARG A 227 4.76 7.69 -13.43
N PRO A 228 5.03 8.58 -14.40
CA PRO A 228 6.23 8.49 -15.22
C PRO A 228 7.52 8.45 -14.40
N GLY A 229 8.52 7.72 -14.89
CA GLY A 229 9.79 7.49 -14.18
C GLY A 229 9.82 6.26 -13.29
N GLY A 230 8.71 5.50 -13.23
CA GLY A 230 8.62 4.16 -12.68
C GLY A 230 9.33 3.08 -13.54
N LEU A 231 9.37 1.84 -13.04
CA LEU A 231 9.97 0.67 -13.68
C LEU A 231 8.93 -0.20 -14.39
N GLY A 232 7.73 -0.32 -13.82
CA GLY A 232 6.70 -1.26 -14.23
C GLY A 232 5.36 -0.59 -14.55
N HIS A 233 4.28 -1.35 -14.39
CA HIS A 233 2.91 -0.86 -14.50
C HIS A 233 2.53 -0.06 -13.25
N TYR A 234 2.72 -0.66 -12.07
CA TYR A 234 2.55 -0.04 -10.76
C TYR A 234 3.86 -0.24 -10.00
N ASP A 235 4.37 0.85 -9.44
CA ASP A 235 5.58 0.86 -8.62
C ASP A 235 5.27 1.42 -7.23
N LEU A 236 5.98 0.95 -6.22
CA LEU A 236 5.89 1.45 -4.86
C LEU A 236 6.72 2.73 -4.67
N TYR A 237 6.08 3.68 -3.99
CA TYR A 237 6.62 4.96 -3.59
C TYR A 237 6.42 5.19 -2.09
N VAL A 238 7.21 6.09 -1.52
CA VAL A 238 7.02 6.62 -0.17
C VAL A 238 7.04 8.14 -0.20
N SER A 239 6.15 8.77 0.55
CA SER A 239 6.20 10.21 0.82
C SER A 239 6.37 10.48 2.32
N VAL A 240 7.07 11.57 2.62
CA VAL A 240 7.36 12.02 3.97
C VAL A 240 6.57 13.28 4.27
N LYS A 241 5.85 13.26 5.39
CA LYS A 241 5.07 14.41 5.86
C LYS A 241 6.01 15.50 6.38
N GLN A 242 5.86 16.69 5.82
CA GLN A 242 6.68 17.86 6.09
C GLN A 242 6.24 18.57 7.38
N LYS A 243 7.08 19.50 7.87
CA LYS A 243 6.81 20.29 9.09
C LYS A 243 5.53 21.15 9.01
N ASP A 244 5.11 21.54 7.82
CA ASP A 244 3.86 22.29 7.58
C ASP A 244 2.62 21.39 7.53
N GLY A 245 2.79 20.07 7.69
CA GLY A 245 1.73 19.08 7.68
C GLY A 245 1.36 18.53 6.30
N LYS A 246 1.99 19.03 5.22
CA LYS A 246 1.76 18.53 3.85
C LYS A 246 2.64 17.33 3.54
N TRP A 247 2.21 16.54 2.56
CA TRP A 247 3.05 15.45 2.04
C TRP A 247 4.14 16.01 1.11
N GLY A 248 5.35 15.48 1.25
CA GLY A 248 6.47 15.81 0.37
C GLY A 248 6.38 15.11 -0.99
N GLN A 249 7.35 15.40 -1.86
CA GLN A 249 7.48 14.72 -3.15
C GLN A 249 7.67 13.21 -2.96
N PRO A 250 6.89 12.36 -3.65
CA PRO A 250 7.06 10.91 -3.55
C PRO A 250 8.40 10.40 -4.07
N ILE A 251 8.99 9.47 -3.34
CA ILE A 251 10.27 8.82 -3.61
C ILE A 251 9.99 7.39 -4.11
N ASN A 252 10.48 7.02 -5.30
CA ASN A 252 10.39 5.66 -5.81
C ASN A 252 11.29 4.72 -4.99
N LEU A 253 10.80 3.53 -4.61
CA LEU A 253 11.56 2.58 -3.77
C LEU A 253 12.66 1.80 -4.52
N GLY A 254 12.91 2.09 -5.79
CA GLY A 254 14.02 1.55 -6.56
C GLY A 254 13.83 0.11 -7.02
N ASN A 255 14.78 -0.38 -7.82
CA ASN A 255 14.69 -1.65 -8.55
C ASN A 255 14.86 -2.92 -7.70
N LYS A 256 15.11 -2.76 -6.40
CA LYS A 256 15.10 -3.87 -5.45
C LYS A 256 13.67 -4.25 -5.09
N ILE A 257 12.83 -3.24 -4.84
CA ILE A 257 11.43 -3.41 -4.50
C ILE A 257 10.56 -3.47 -5.74
N ASN A 258 10.77 -2.51 -6.65
CA ASN A 258 10.00 -2.38 -7.87
C ASN A 258 10.56 -3.24 -9.00
N SER A 259 9.67 -3.81 -9.79
CA SER A 259 9.95 -4.72 -10.89
C SER A 259 9.52 -4.09 -12.23
N ARG A 260 9.74 -4.80 -13.33
CA ARG A 260 9.20 -4.40 -14.65
C ARG A 260 7.72 -4.76 -14.83
N ARG A 261 7.05 -5.22 -13.77
CA ARG A 261 5.68 -5.73 -13.80
C ARG A 261 4.79 -4.93 -12.84
N MET A 262 4.08 -5.55 -11.92
CA MET A 262 3.18 -4.89 -10.97
C MET A 262 3.66 -5.13 -9.54
N ASP A 263 3.89 -4.03 -8.82
CA ASP A 263 4.26 -4.01 -7.42
C ASP A 263 3.28 -3.09 -6.65
N SER A 264 2.56 -3.65 -5.68
CA SER A 264 1.38 -3.02 -5.09
C SER A 264 1.16 -3.44 -3.63
N ASP A 265 0.06 -2.98 -3.02
CA ASP A 265 -0.38 -3.36 -1.68
C ASP A 265 0.70 -3.24 -0.58
N PRO A 266 1.37 -2.07 -0.42
CA PRO A 266 2.34 -1.90 0.65
C PRO A 266 1.64 -1.99 2.01
N ILE A 267 2.26 -2.66 2.97
CA ILE A 267 1.76 -2.80 4.35
C ILE A 267 2.94 -2.74 5.31
N LEU A 268 2.79 -2.02 6.42
CA LEU A 268 3.82 -1.93 7.45
C LEU A 268 3.53 -2.85 8.62
N SER A 269 4.59 -3.47 9.13
CA SER A 269 4.64 -3.95 10.52
C SER A 269 4.37 -2.81 11.51
N ALA A 270 3.94 -3.17 12.73
CA ALA A 270 3.53 -2.18 13.74
C ALA A 270 4.65 -1.19 14.14
N ASP A 271 5.91 -1.65 14.13
CA ASP A 271 7.09 -0.82 14.40
C ASP A 271 7.55 -0.02 13.17
N GLY A 272 6.97 -0.28 11.99
CA GLY A 272 7.28 0.37 10.73
C GLY A 272 8.60 -0.08 10.09
N ASN A 273 9.24 -1.14 10.59
CA ASN A 273 10.58 -1.55 10.14
C ASN A 273 10.55 -2.69 9.12
N THR A 274 9.45 -3.41 8.99
CA THR A 274 9.22 -4.36 7.90
C THR A 274 8.13 -3.83 6.98
N LEU A 275 8.42 -3.78 5.68
CA LEU A 275 7.46 -3.55 4.61
C LEU A 275 7.07 -4.89 3.99
N PHE A 276 5.78 -5.13 3.87
CA PHE A 276 5.20 -6.18 3.05
C PHE A 276 4.63 -5.57 1.79
N PHE A 277 4.66 -6.30 0.69
CA PHE A 277 4.06 -5.87 -0.58
C PHE A 277 3.71 -7.06 -1.45
N SER A 278 2.85 -6.83 -2.43
CA SER A 278 2.47 -7.84 -3.41
C SER A 278 3.17 -7.56 -4.74
N SER A 279 3.66 -8.60 -5.40
CA SER A 279 4.36 -8.47 -6.67
C SER A 279 4.09 -9.66 -7.58
N ASP A 280 3.82 -9.42 -8.87
CA ASP A 280 3.81 -10.45 -9.91
C ASP A 280 5.19 -10.63 -10.58
N ASN A 281 6.26 -10.10 -9.94
CA ASN A 281 7.62 -10.27 -10.41
C ASN A 281 7.92 -11.75 -10.66
N ASN A 282 8.29 -12.03 -11.90
CA ASN A 282 8.62 -13.35 -12.38
C ASN A 282 10.07 -13.30 -12.89
N PRO A 283 11.07 -13.62 -12.04
CA PRO A 283 12.46 -13.63 -12.47
C PRO A 283 12.62 -14.50 -13.71
N GLU A 284 13.33 -13.96 -14.72
CA GLU A 284 13.50 -14.45 -16.09
C GLU A 284 12.75 -15.75 -16.47
N VAL A 285 11.74 -15.60 -17.35
CA VAL A 285 10.98 -16.73 -17.88
C VAL A 285 11.84 -17.59 -18.82
N LYS A 286 12.55 -18.58 -18.26
CA LYS A 286 13.25 -19.61 -19.04
C LYS A 286 12.27 -20.51 -19.79
N ALA A 287 12.61 -20.84 -21.05
CA ALA A 287 11.87 -21.85 -21.80
C ALA A 287 11.94 -23.22 -21.07
N VAL A 288 10.81 -23.93 -21.04
CA VAL A 288 10.71 -25.28 -20.48
C VAL A 288 11.02 -26.32 -21.56
N LYS A 289 11.62 -27.46 -21.18
CA LYS A 289 12.08 -28.49 -22.13
C LYS A 289 11.05 -29.57 -22.44
N ASN A 290 10.07 -29.76 -21.56
CA ASN A 290 9.02 -30.78 -21.70
C ASN A 290 7.77 -30.43 -20.88
N TYR A 291 6.70 -31.21 -21.08
CA TYR A 291 5.41 -31.00 -20.42
C TYR A 291 5.47 -31.05 -18.88
N ASN A 292 6.26 -31.97 -18.31
CA ASN A 292 6.37 -32.09 -16.85
C ASN A 292 7.07 -30.87 -16.22
N GLU A 293 8.02 -30.27 -16.93
CA GLU A 293 8.65 -29.02 -16.50
C GLU A 293 7.68 -27.84 -16.56
N LEU A 294 6.80 -27.80 -17.57
CA LEU A 294 5.73 -26.80 -17.66
C LEU A 294 4.79 -26.88 -16.45
N LEU A 295 4.31 -28.09 -16.12
CA LEU A 295 3.42 -28.29 -14.97
C LEU A 295 4.08 -27.88 -13.65
N LYS A 296 5.34 -28.31 -13.42
CA LYS A 296 6.09 -27.92 -12.22
C LYS A 296 6.24 -26.40 -12.07
N ARG A 297 6.39 -25.70 -13.20
CA ARG A 297 6.48 -24.24 -13.22
C ARG A 297 5.14 -23.56 -12.92
N GLN A 298 4.04 -24.13 -13.41
CA GLN A 298 2.70 -23.64 -13.08
C GLN A 298 2.38 -23.84 -11.59
N ASP A 299 2.87 -24.94 -11.01
CA ASP A 299 2.69 -25.29 -9.60
C ASP A 299 3.76 -24.68 -8.66
N SER A 300 4.55 -23.70 -9.12
CA SER A 300 5.52 -22.98 -8.30
C SER A 300 5.16 -21.50 -8.14
N VAL A 301 5.78 -20.86 -7.14
CA VAL A 301 5.88 -19.38 -7.09
C VAL A 301 6.51 -18.85 -8.38
N HIS A 302 6.34 -17.54 -8.66
CA HIS A 302 6.83 -16.92 -9.89
C HIS A 302 6.26 -17.58 -11.17
N ASN A 303 5.00 -18.01 -11.12
CA ASN A 303 4.26 -18.51 -12.28
C ASN A 303 3.52 -17.37 -13.04
N GLY A 304 3.68 -16.12 -12.60
CA GLY A 304 3.03 -14.95 -13.15
C GLY A 304 1.78 -14.51 -12.39
N LEU A 305 1.35 -15.26 -11.38
CA LEU A 305 0.45 -14.76 -10.35
C LEU A 305 1.23 -13.91 -9.34
N MET A 306 0.51 -13.05 -8.62
CA MET A 306 1.13 -12.29 -7.53
C MET A 306 1.45 -13.19 -6.35
N ASN A 307 2.55 -12.84 -5.68
CA ASN A 307 2.94 -13.36 -4.38
C ASN A 307 3.24 -12.20 -3.43
N ILE A 308 3.27 -12.48 -2.13
CA ILE A 308 3.58 -11.49 -1.09
C ILE A 308 5.05 -11.58 -0.71
N TYR A 309 5.70 -10.43 -0.61
CA TYR A 309 7.09 -10.26 -0.22
C TYR A 309 7.18 -9.48 1.09
N SER A 310 8.31 -9.64 1.77
CA SER A 310 8.69 -8.83 2.93
C SER A 310 10.13 -8.36 2.81
N VAL A 311 10.41 -7.18 3.35
CA VAL A 311 11.74 -6.58 3.36
C VAL A 311 11.94 -5.75 4.64
N ASP A 312 13.14 -5.84 5.22
CA ASP A 312 13.56 -4.95 6.31
C ASP A 312 13.88 -3.57 5.74
N ILE A 313 13.17 -2.55 6.21
CA ILE A 313 13.31 -1.15 5.85
C ILE A 313 13.77 -0.30 7.03
N THR A 314 14.33 -0.88 8.10
CA THR A 314 14.76 -0.16 9.31
C THR A 314 15.67 1.02 8.97
N GLU A 315 16.67 0.79 8.12
CA GLU A 315 17.61 1.85 7.70
C GLU A 315 16.91 2.94 6.90
N LEU A 316 16.04 2.57 5.95
CA LEU A 316 15.24 3.52 5.16
C LEU A 316 14.30 4.33 6.05
N ASN A 317 13.58 3.67 6.95
CA ASN A 317 12.66 4.27 7.90
C ASN A 317 13.38 5.31 8.78
N ASN A 318 14.54 4.95 9.32
CA ASN A 318 15.37 5.88 10.10
C ASN A 318 15.87 7.06 9.26
N TYR A 319 16.33 6.79 8.04
CA TYR A 319 16.82 7.83 7.13
C TYR A 319 15.72 8.84 6.79
N LEU A 320 14.54 8.39 6.35
CA LEU A 320 13.42 9.26 5.97
C LEU A 320 12.97 10.14 7.14
N ARG A 321 13.04 9.63 8.38
CA ARG A 321 12.62 10.33 9.60
C ARG A 321 13.62 11.38 10.09
N GLN A 322 14.91 11.18 9.82
CA GLN A 322 15.96 12.12 10.22
C GLN A 322 16.07 13.32 9.28
N ASN A 323 15.55 13.19 8.06
CA ASN A 323 15.66 14.19 7.01
C ASN A 323 14.33 14.98 6.77
N ILE A 324 13.52 15.13 7.83
CA ILE A 324 12.28 15.94 7.89
C ILE A 324 12.54 17.37 8.37
#